data_AF-A0A1T4VW15-F1
#
_entry.id   AF-A0A1T4VW15-F1
#
_cell.length_a   1.000
_cell.length_b   1.000
_cell.length_c   1.000
_cell.angle_alpha   90.00
_cell.angle_beta   90.00
_cell.angle_gamma   90.00
#
_symmetry.space_group_name_H-M   'P 1'
#
loop_
_entity.id
_entity.type
_entity.pdbx_description
1 polymer ?
#
loop_
_entity_poly.entity_id
_entity_poly.type
_entity_poly.pdbx_seq_one_letter_code
_entity_poly.pdbx_strand_id
1 'polypeptide(L)'
;MRYVDCFFNTIISIQEFLESFEKWYSKKRTKLSWVYILSIIGGYVLIVGKLVVIGELVFILGMVMASIENIIGWKHSVRRWLKICFFYNLFFSAILACMIQGQIKYPILTPLFVGLYLFVWVFLSLISNSKVALFVNEIVSGMAATFFTIGTYLISMALKGLPAASDYKLYYHTDEAAMHALENGELLAWKFFGITVLEQLEIGFLSFLPVIGVSAMCIIMVKIKIYWMEKNKVFEPEKGIGLNDEKL
;
A
#
# COMPACT_ATOMS: atom_id res chain seq x y z
N MET A 1 -7.71 23.17 21.73
CA MET A 1 -7.14 22.12 22.60
C MET A 1 -8.10 20.96 22.77
N ARG A 2 -9.33 21.17 23.29
CA ARG A 2 -10.33 20.11 23.55
C ARG A 2 -10.56 19.09 22.40
N TYR A 3 -10.58 19.51 21.14
CA TYR A 3 -10.71 18.60 19.99
C TYR A 3 -9.47 17.74 19.73
N VAL A 4 -8.28 18.31 19.92
CA VAL A 4 -6.99 17.60 19.76
C VAL A 4 -6.83 16.58 20.88
N ASP A 5 -7.19 16.97 22.11
CA ASP A 5 -7.16 16.06 23.26
C ASP A 5 -8.17 14.92 23.08
N CYS A 6 -9.38 15.22 22.61
CA CYS A 6 -10.39 14.21 22.28
C CYS A 6 -9.89 13.24 21.20
N PHE A 7 -9.27 13.75 20.13
CA PHE A 7 -8.73 12.95 19.05
C PHE A 7 -7.67 11.97 19.55
N PHE A 8 -6.63 12.44 20.25
CA PHE A 8 -5.56 11.55 20.72
C PHE A 8 -6.03 10.61 21.83
N ASN A 9 -6.92 11.03 22.72
CA ASN A 9 -7.56 10.12 23.68
C ASN A 9 -8.34 9.00 22.97
N THR A 10 -9.03 9.32 21.87
CA THR A 10 -9.74 8.32 21.06
C THR A 10 -8.74 7.35 20.42
N ILE A 11 -7.63 7.84 19.89
CA ILE A 11 -6.57 6.98 19.34
C ILE A 11 -6.03 6.03 20.40
N ILE A 12 -5.73 6.51 21.61
CA ILE A 12 -5.22 5.66 22.70
C ILE A 12 -6.27 4.62 23.14
N SER A 13 -7.54 5.03 23.26
CA SER A 13 -8.63 4.08 23.55
C SER A 13 -8.76 2.99 22.49
N ILE A 14 -8.56 3.33 21.21
CA ILE A 14 -8.52 2.34 20.12
C ILE A 14 -7.30 1.42 20.26
N GLN A 15 -6.13 1.95 20.66
CA GLN A 15 -4.94 1.12 20.91
C GLN A 15 -5.20 0.08 22.00
N GLU A 16 -5.78 0.51 23.13
CA GLU A 16 -6.15 -0.37 24.26
C GLU A 16 -7.20 -1.42 23.87
N PHE A 17 -8.22 -1.02 23.11
CA PHE A 17 -9.23 -1.93 22.58
C PHE A 17 -8.61 -2.99 21.69
N LEU A 18 -7.72 -2.59 20.77
CA LEU A 18 -7.04 -3.51 19.86
C LEU A 18 -6.13 -4.49 20.60
N GLU A 19 -5.45 -4.07 21.67
CA GLU A 19 -4.68 -4.99 22.51
C GLU A 19 -5.56 -6.00 23.23
N SER A 20 -6.69 -5.54 23.77
CA SER A 20 -7.68 -6.41 24.42
C SER A 20 -8.25 -7.43 23.43
N PHE A 21 -8.52 -6.98 22.21
CA PHE A 21 -8.96 -7.84 21.11
C PHE A 21 -7.89 -8.85 20.70
N GLU A 22 -6.63 -8.43 20.55
CA GLU A 22 -5.51 -9.34 20.21
C GLU A 22 -5.32 -10.42 21.30
N LYS A 23 -5.42 -10.06 22.58
CA LYS A 23 -5.38 -11.02 23.70
C LYS A 23 -6.53 -12.01 23.65
N TRP A 24 -7.76 -11.54 23.39
CA TRP A 24 -8.93 -12.39 23.24
C TRP A 24 -8.82 -13.33 22.03
N TYR A 25 -8.33 -12.80 20.90
CA TYR A 25 -8.14 -13.53 19.66
C TYR A 25 -7.13 -14.67 19.83
N SER A 26 -5.97 -14.38 20.45
CA SER A 26 -4.92 -15.38 20.76
C SER A 26 -5.49 -16.57 21.55
N LYS A 27 -6.43 -16.31 22.47
CA LYS A 27 -7.06 -17.34 23.31
C LYS A 27 -8.09 -18.23 22.58
N LYS A 28 -8.68 -17.77 21.47
CA LYS A 28 -9.71 -18.51 20.69
C LYS A 28 -9.20 -19.06 19.35
N ARG A 29 -7.88 -19.02 19.14
CA ARG A 29 -7.15 -19.35 17.90
C ARG A 29 -7.63 -20.62 17.17
N THR A 30 -7.86 -21.72 17.88
CA THR A 30 -8.21 -23.03 17.28
C THR A 30 -9.58 -23.07 16.61
N LYS A 31 -10.53 -22.20 16.98
CA LYS A 31 -11.86 -22.14 16.33
C LYS A 31 -11.88 -21.30 15.06
N LEU A 32 -10.92 -20.38 14.88
CA LEU A 32 -10.89 -19.45 13.75
C LEU A 32 -10.15 -19.99 12.51
N SER A 33 -9.28 -20.99 12.66
CA SER A 33 -8.57 -21.59 11.51
C SER A 33 -9.52 -22.22 10.48
N TRP A 34 -10.65 -22.77 10.95
CA TRP A 34 -11.69 -23.34 10.10
C TRP A 34 -12.36 -22.30 9.19
N VAL A 35 -12.47 -21.05 9.65
CA VAL A 35 -13.08 -19.95 8.90
C VAL A 35 -12.19 -19.54 7.70
N TYR A 36 -10.87 -19.68 7.81
CA TYR A 36 -9.93 -19.40 6.71
C TYR A 36 -9.98 -20.44 5.60
N ILE A 37 -10.02 -21.72 5.99
CA ILE A 37 -10.14 -22.82 5.03
C ILE A 37 -11.45 -22.65 4.24
N LEU A 38 -12.54 -22.29 4.93
CA LEU A 38 -13.83 -21.99 4.32
C LEU A 38 -13.81 -20.77 3.38
N SER A 39 -13.09 -19.69 3.71
CA SER A 39 -13.02 -18.50 2.84
C SER A 39 -12.20 -18.74 1.57
N ILE A 40 -11.10 -19.50 1.66
CA ILE A 40 -10.30 -19.88 0.48
C ILE A 40 -11.11 -20.78 -0.46
N ILE A 41 -11.81 -21.79 0.09
CA ILE A 41 -12.69 -22.68 -0.68
C ILE A 41 -13.85 -21.89 -1.29
N GLY A 42 -14.46 -20.98 -0.54
CA GLY A 42 -15.53 -20.11 -1.02
C GLY A 42 -15.08 -19.21 -2.18
N GLY A 43 -13.88 -18.62 -2.08
CA GLY A 43 -13.28 -17.83 -3.17
C GLY A 43 -13.11 -18.65 -4.44
N TYR A 44 -12.58 -19.88 -4.32
CA TYR A 44 -12.41 -20.79 -5.46
C TYR A 44 -13.74 -21.17 -6.13
N VAL A 45 -14.76 -21.52 -5.35
CA VAL A 45 -16.10 -21.87 -5.87
C VAL A 45 -16.74 -20.69 -6.59
N LEU A 46 -16.57 -19.46 -6.08
CA LEU A 46 -17.10 -18.24 -6.71
C LEU A 46 -16.39 -17.90 -8.03
N ILE A 47 -15.08 -18.16 -8.13
CA ILE A 47 -14.32 -18.03 -9.39
C ILE A 47 -14.83 -19.03 -10.43
N VAL A 48 -15.00 -20.30 -10.04
CA VAL A 48 -15.55 -21.35 -10.92
C VAL A 48 -17.01 -21.03 -11.32
N GLY A 49 -17.77 -20.39 -10.43
CA GLY A 49 -19.15 -19.93 -10.66
C GLY A 49 -19.29 -18.69 -11.55
N LYS A 50 -18.23 -18.23 -12.23
CA LYS A 50 -18.18 -17.02 -13.07
C LYS A 50 -18.40 -15.69 -12.33
N LEU A 51 -18.33 -15.67 -11.00
CA LEU A 51 -18.34 -14.44 -10.18
C LEU A 51 -16.90 -14.03 -9.84
N VAL A 52 -16.06 -13.88 -10.87
CA VAL A 52 -14.60 -13.75 -10.78
C VAL A 52 -14.17 -12.63 -9.84
N VAL A 53 -14.79 -11.45 -9.93
CA VAL A 53 -14.44 -10.28 -9.11
C VAL A 53 -14.73 -10.51 -7.62
N ILE A 54 -15.84 -11.16 -7.29
CA ILE A 54 -16.21 -11.48 -5.91
C ILE A 54 -15.34 -12.63 -5.39
N GLY A 55 -15.05 -13.61 -6.24
CA GLY A 55 -14.18 -14.73 -5.92
C GLY A 55 -12.73 -14.33 -5.64
N GLU A 56 -12.17 -13.40 -6.43
CA GLU A 56 -10.85 -12.81 -6.16
C GLU A 56 -10.85 -12.01 -4.87
N LEU A 57 -11.87 -11.19 -4.61
CA LEU A 57 -11.98 -10.44 -3.35
C LEU A 57 -12.04 -11.38 -2.14
N VAL A 58 -12.83 -12.46 -2.20
CA VAL A 58 -12.95 -13.45 -1.13
C VAL A 58 -11.65 -14.25 -0.96
N PHE A 59 -10.96 -14.59 -2.05
CA PHE A 59 -9.68 -15.29 -2.03
C PHE A 59 -8.55 -14.41 -1.45
N ILE A 60 -8.46 -13.14 -1.86
CA ILE A 60 -7.51 -12.18 -1.32
C ILE A 60 -7.81 -11.92 0.16
N LEU A 61 -9.08 -11.73 0.52
CA LEU A 61 -9.50 -11.60 1.91
C LEU A 61 -9.11 -12.85 2.71
N GLY A 62 -9.30 -14.05 2.16
CA GLY A 62 -8.88 -15.32 2.74
C GLY A 62 -7.36 -15.44 2.94
N MET A 63 -6.56 -14.98 1.98
CA MET A 63 -5.09 -14.97 2.03
C MET A 63 -4.54 -13.95 3.04
N VAL A 64 -5.14 -12.75 3.10
CA VAL A 64 -4.85 -11.73 4.10
C VAL A 64 -5.21 -12.24 5.48
N MET A 65 -6.36 -12.90 5.61
CA MET A 65 -6.84 -13.52 6.85
C MET A 65 -5.98 -14.72 7.29
N ALA A 66 -5.50 -15.55 6.35
CA ALA A 66 -4.55 -16.64 6.64
C ALA A 66 -3.17 -16.11 7.08
N SER A 67 -2.79 -14.91 6.63
CA SER A 67 -1.58 -14.22 7.05
C SER A 67 -1.74 -13.43 8.36
N ILE A 68 -2.93 -13.41 8.97
CA ILE A 68 -3.19 -12.67 10.23
C ILE A 68 -2.28 -13.14 11.36
N GLU A 69 -1.87 -14.41 11.40
CA GLU A 69 -0.91 -14.92 12.39
C GLU A 69 0.44 -14.18 12.34
N ASN A 70 0.86 -13.74 11.15
CA ASN A 70 2.06 -12.92 10.94
C ASN A 70 1.82 -11.42 11.16
N ILE A 71 0.58 -10.99 11.30
CA ILE A 71 0.14 -9.58 11.39
C ILE A 71 -0.23 -9.22 12.84
N ILE A 72 -0.72 -10.15 13.66
CA ILE A 72 -1.05 -9.89 15.08
C ILE A 72 0.18 -9.30 15.80
N GLY A 73 0.00 -8.23 16.56
CA GLY A 73 1.10 -7.51 17.22
C GLY A 73 1.97 -6.66 16.27
N TRP A 74 1.50 -6.38 15.05
CA TRP A 74 2.18 -5.49 14.10
C TRP A 74 2.49 -4.12 14.68
N LYS A 75 1.61 -3.61 15.55
CA LYS A 75 1.76 -2.33 16.26
C LYS A 75 3.10 -2.23 17.00
N HIS A 76 3.71 -3.35 17.38
CA HIS A 76 4.98 -3.38 18.11
C HIS A 76 6.13 -4.00 17.31
N SER A 77 5.95 -4.32 16.03
CA SER A 77 6.98 -5.01 15.23
C SER A 77 7.14 -4.37 13.85
N VAL A 78 8.31 -3.78 13.65
CA VAL A 78 8.77 -3.20 12.37
C VAL A 78 8.59 -4.18 11.22
N ARG A 79 9.05 -5.43 11.37
CA ARG A 79 8.98 -6.44 10.32
C ARG A 79 7.54 -6.78 9.93
N ARG A 80 6.65 -6.93 10.91
CA ARG A 80 5.24 -7.26 10.66
C ARG A 80 4.52 -6.08 10.03
N TRP A 81 4.83 -4.86 10.48
CA TRP A 81 4.23 -3.67 9.90
C TRP A 81 4.68 -3.39 8.47
N LEU A 82 5.97 -3.60 8.14
CA LEU A 82 6.45 -3.55 6.74
C LEU A 82 5.72 -4.54 5.83
N LYS A 83 5.41 -5.75 6.31
CA LYS A 83 4.60 -6.71 5.53
C LYS A 83 3.19 -6.16 5.27
N ILE A 84 2.55 -5.55 6.27
CA ILE A 84 1.24 -4.90 6.11
C ILE A 84 1.36 -3.79 5.07
N CYS A 85 2.36 -2.92 5.18
CA CYS A 85 2.58 -1.86 4.20
C CYS A 85 2.73 -2.44 2.79
N PHE A 86 3.50 -3.52 2.61
CA PHE A 86 3.66 -4.15 1.31
C PHE A 86 2.34 -4.69 0.73
N PHE A 87 1.60 -5.50 1.49
CA PHE A 87 0.33 -6.06 1.04
C PHE A 87 -0.73 -4.98 0.79
N TYR A 88 -0.76 -3.96 1.65
CA TYR A 88 -1.67 -2.83 1.54
C TYR A 88 -1.40 -1.99 0.29
N ASN A 89 -0.13 -1.70 -0.01
CA ASN A 89 0.27 -0.99 -1.23
C ASN A 89 -0.02 -1.84 -2.48
N LEU A 90 0.24 -3.15 -2.45
CA LEU A 90 -0.03 -4.04 -3.59
C LEU A 90 -1.53 -4.08 -3.92
N PHE A 91 -2.38 -4.22 -2.92
CA PHE A 91 -3.83 -4.22 -3.09
C PHE A 91 -4.35 -2.88 -3.61
N PHE A 92 -3.84 -1.78 -3.05
CA PHE A 92 -4.17 -0.43 -3.53
C PHE A 92 -3.79 -0.23 -4.99
N SER A 93 -2.57 -0.62 -5.37
CA SER A 93 -2.09 -0.50 -6.76
C SER A 93 -2.93 -1.32 -7.73
N ALA A 94 -3.38 -2.52 -7.35
CA ALA A 94 -4.25 -3.34 -8.18
C ALA A 94 -5.61 -2.67 -8.42
N ILE A 95 -6.26 -2.15 -7.38
CA ILE A 95 -7.54 -1.45 -7.50
C ILE A 95 -7.38 -0.15 -8.30
N LEU A 96 -6.32 0.61 -8.04
CA LEU A 96 -6.03 1.84 -8.76
C LEU A 96 -5.80 1.57 -10.24
N ALA A 97 -5.10 0.49 -10.60
CA ALA A 97 -4.94 0.07 -11.99
C ALA A 97 -6.29 -0.25 -12.66
N CYS A 98 -7.18 -1.00 -11.98
CA CYS A 98 -8.53 -1.26 -12.49
C CYS A 98 -9.35 0.02 -12.65
N MET A 99 -9.20 1.00 -11.75
CA MET A 99 -9.86 2.31 -11.85
C MET A 99 -9.33 3.13 -13.03
N ILE A 100 -8.00 3.22 -13.21
CA ILE A 100 -7.36 3.98 -14.29
C ILE A 100 -7.68 3.37 -15.66
N GLN A 101 -7.72 2.04 -15.76
CA GLN A 101 -8.10 1.34 -17.00
C GLN A 101 -9.59 1.50 -17.36
N GLY A 102 -10.35 2.31 -16.62
CA GLY A 102 -11.75 2.60 -16.90
C GLY A 102 -12.68 1.40 -16.65
N GLN A 103 -12.18 0.34 -16.01
CA GLN A 103 -13.01 -0.80 -15.63
C GLN A 103 -14.03 -0.43 -14.53
N ILE A 104 -13.77 0.65 -13.79
CA ILE A 104 -14.70 1.24 -12.82
C ILE A 104 -15.26 2.54 -13.39
N LYS A 105 -16.54 2.53 -13.78
CA LYS A 105 -17.21 3.57 -14.58
C LYS A 105 -17.43 4.93 -13.89
N TYR A 106 -17.02 5.10 -12.62
CA TYR A 106 -17.33 6.30 -11.84
C TYR A 106 -16.05 7.07 -11.48
N PRO A 107 -15.70 8.14 -12.22
CA PRO A 107 -14.45 8.90 -12.00
C PRO A 107 -14.39 9.58 -10.63
N ILE A 108 -15.54 9.82 -9.98
CA ILE A 108 -15.59 10.40 -8.62
C ILE A 108 -15.18 9.41 -7.52
N LEU A 109 -15.20 8.10 -7.80
CA LEU A 109 -14.77 7.08 -6.84
C LEU A 109 -13.25 7.03 -6.72
N THR A 110 -12.51 7.41 -7.77
CA THR A 110 -11.04 7.41 -7.76
C THR A 110 -10.45 8.35 -6.70
N PRO A 111 -10.78 9.66 -6.64
CA PRO A 111 -10.25 10.54 -5.59
C PRO A 111 -10.72 10.14 -4.19
N LEU A 112 -11.94 9.62 -4.05
CA LEU A 112 -12.47 9.15 -2.77
C LEU A 112 -11.70 7.91 -2.28
N PHE A 113 -11.40 6.97 -3.19
CA PHE A 113 -10.61 5.77 -2.90
C PHE A 113 -9.18 6.13 -2.50
N VAL A 114 -8.54 7.05 -3.22
CA VAL A 114 -7.21 7.59 -2.87
C VAL A 114 -7.25 8.29 -1.51
N GLY A 115 -8.28 9.09 -1.24
CA GLY A 115 -8.44 9.76 0.07
C GLY A 115 -8.59 8.75 1.22
N LEU A 116 -9.39 7.71 1.03
CA LEU A 116 -9.56 6.63 2.02
C LEU A 116 -8.26 5.86 2.22
N TYR A 117 -7.51 5.61 1.14
CA TYR A 117 -6.21 4.95 1.21
C TYR A 117 -5.23 5.71 2.10
N LEU A 118 -5.11 7.02 1.88
CA LEU A 118 -4.25 7.91 2.66
C LEU A 118 -4.70 7.96 4.12
N PHE A 119 -6.02 8.07 4.35
CA PHE A 119 -6.59 8.11 5.70
C PHE A 119 -6.26 6.84 6.50
N VAL A 120 -6.45 5.67 5.89
CA VAL A 120 -6.17 4.37 6.55
C VAL A 120 -4.68 4.23 6.87
N TRP A 121 -3.77 4.67 5.99
CA TRP A 121 -2.33 4.65 6.29
C TRP A 121 -1.99 5.53 7.51
N VAL A 122 -2.47 6.77 7.52
CA VAL A 122 -2.26 7.69 8.65
C VAL A 122 -2.84 7.10 9.93
N PHE A 123 -4.04 6.54 9.87
CA PHE A 123 -4.71 5.93 11.01
C PHE A 123 -3.94 4.72 11.56
N LEU A 124 -3.46 3.82 10.68
CA LEU A 124 -2.62 2.69 11.08
C LEU A 124 -1.31 3.16 11.73
N SER A 125 -0.69 4.22 11.20
CA SER A 125 0.53 4.79 11.78
C SER A 125 0.29 5.36 13.19
N LEU A 126 -0.84 6.02 13.42
CA LEU A 126 -1.19 6.59 14.72
C LEU A 126 -1.52 5.54 15.78
N ILE A 127 -2.12 4.42 15.36
CA ILE A 127 -2.47 3.29 16.23
C ILE A 127 -1.27 2.39 16.53
N SER A 128 -0.26 2.36 15.66
CA SER A 128 0.98 1.67 15.94
C SER A 128 1.71 2.30 17.13
N ASN A 129 2.60 1.53 17.77
CA ASN A 129 3.57 2.09 18.71
C ASN A 129 4.38 3.18 18.00
N SER A 130 4.54 4.33 18.64
CA SER A 130 5.11 5.52 18.00
C SER A 130 6.54 5.29 17.49
N LYS A 131 7.37 4.51 18.20
CA LYS A 131 8.75 4.21 17.76
C LYS A 131 8.76 3.34 16.51
N VAL A 132 7.93 2.31 16.48
CA VAL A 132 7.75 1.42 15.33
C VAL A 132 7.15 2.20 14.15
N ALA A 133 6.17 3.06 14.45
CA ALA A 133 5.45 3.91 13.53
C ALA A 133 6.39 4.88 12.77
N LEU A 134 7.32 5.48 13.50
CA LEU A 134 8.35 6.35 12.91
C LEU A 134 9.30 5.56 12.03
N PHE A 135 9.90 4.49 12.57
CA PHE A 135 10.98 3.79 11.90
C PHE A 135 10.57 3.21 10.55
N VAL A 136 9.39 2.60 10.45
CA VAL A 136 8.91 2.04 9.17
C VAL A 136 8.48 3.13 8.20
N ASN A 137 7.83 4.22 8.64
CA ASN A 137 7.52 5.32 7.71
C ASN A 137 8.79 5.99 7.20
N GLU A 138 9.84 6.12 8.03
CA GLU A 138 11.15 6.60 7.60
C GLU A 138 11.80 5.66 6.59
N ILE A 139 11.75 4.34 6.81
CA ILE A 139 12.23 3.33 5.85
C ILE A 139 11.47 3.44 4.53
N VAL A 140 10.14 3.45 4.57
CA VAL A 140 9.30 3.50 3.37
C VAL A 140 9.53 4.81 2.62
N SER A 141 9.58 5.94 3.32
CA SER A 141 9.89 7.25 2.73
C SER A 141 11.27 7.24 2.09
N GLY A 142 12.29 6.71 2.78
CA GLY A 142 13.68 6.69 2.31
C GLY A 142 13.87 5.80 1.10
N MET A 143 13.28 4.60 1.09
CA MET A 143 13.31 3.70 -0.07
C MET A 143 12.57 4.30 -1.25
N ALA A 144 11.34 4.80 -1.05
CA ALA A 144 10.55 5.39 -2.11
C ALA A 144 11.25 6.61 -2.73
N ALA A 145 11.83 7.50 -1.91
CA ALA A 145 12.60 8.65 -2.37
C ALA A 145 13.85 8.22 -3.15
N THR A 146 14.56 7.19 -2.69
CA THR A 146 15.77 6.70 -3.36
C THR A 146 15.44 6.09 -4.73
N PHE A 147 14.41 5.23 -4.80
CA PHE A 147 13.96 4.66 -6.07
C PHE A 147 13.44 5.73 -7.01
N PHE A 148 12.66 6.69 -6.50
CA PHE A 148 12.20 7.83 -7.27
C PHE A 148 13.37 8.62 -7.87
N THR A 149 14.34 9.05 -7.04
CA THR A 149 15.45 9.89 -7.49
C THR A 149 16.37 9.16 -8.47
N ILE A 150 16.79 7.93 -8.16
CA ILE A 150 17.66 7.16 -9.06
C ILE A 150 16.92 6.83 -10.35
N GLY A 151 15.67 6.40 -10.24
CA GLY A 151 14.84 6.00 -11.38
C GLY A 151 14.57 7.13 -12.36
N THR A 152 14.07 8.26 -11.85
CA THR A 152 13.80 9.44 -12.67
C THR A 152 15.09 10.02 -13.27
N TYR A 153 16.21 10.00 -12.54
CA TYR A 153 17.51 10.43 -13.08
C TYR A 153 17.96 9.56 -14.26
N LEU A 154 17.92 8.23 -14.11
CA LEU A 154 18.33 7.31 -15.16
C LEU A 154 17.43 7.41 -16.40
N ILE A 155 16.11 7.52 -16.22
CA ILE A 155 15.20 7.69 -17.37
C ILE A 155 15.37 9.05 -18.02
N SER A 156 15.49 10.12 -17.24
CA SER A 156 15.73 11.46 -17.79
C SER A 156 17.00 11.49 -18.64
N MET A 157 18.03 10.75 -18.23
CA MET A 157 19.27 10.60 -19.00
C MET A 157 19.04 9.77 -20.27
N ALA A 158 18.26 8.70 -20.20
CA ALA A 158 17.93 7.84 -21.35
C ALA A 158 17.03 8.54 -22.39
N LEU A 159 16.07 9.36 -21.94
CA LEU A 159 15.17 10.14 -22.79
C LEU A 159 15.81 11.43 -23.32
N LYS A 160 16.97 11.83 -22.79
CA LYS A 160 17.62 13.10 -23.16
C LYS A 160 17.95 13.13 -24.66
N GLY A 161 17.29 14.03 -25.37
CA GLY A 161 17.51 14.24 -26.81
C GLY A 161 16.77 13.23 -27.70
N LEU A 162 15.89 12.39 -27.14
CA LEU A 162 14.94 11.58 -27.91
C LEU A 162 13.64 12.36 -28.17
N PRO A 163 12.95 12.11 -29.29
CA PRO A 163 11.61 12.65 -29.53
C PRO A 163 10.61 12.08 -28.52
N ALA A 164 9.46 12.74 -28.36
CA ALA A 164 8.40 12.21 -27.51
C ALA A 164 7.84 10.92 -28.13
N ALA A 165 7.36 9.98 -27.31
CA ALA A 165 6.75 8.76 -27.83
C ALA A 165 5.62 9.10 -28.80
N SER A 166 4.79 10.10 -28.49
CA SER A 166 3.68 10.56 -29.34
C SER A 166 4.08 10.96 -30.77
N ASP A 167 5.36 11.26 -31.01
CA ASP A 167 5.85 11.68 -32.32
C ASP A 167 5.88 10.53 -33.34
N TYR A 168 5.69 9.26 -32.94
CA TYR A 168 5.54 8.15 -33.91
C TYR A 168 4.39 8.39 -34.89
N LYS A 169 3.35 9.15 -34.47
CA LYS A 169 2.19 9.49 -35.32
C LYS A 169 2.57 10.36 -36.51
N LEU A 170 3.68 11.07 -36.45
CA LEU A 170 4.23 11.82 -37.59
C LEU A 170 4.81 10.89 -38.68
N TYR A 171 5.20 9.66 -38.31
CA TYR A 171 5.86 8.71 -39.20
C TYR A 171 4.91 7.60 -39.69
N TYR A 172 4.01 7.13 -38.84
CA TYR A 172 3.15 5.98 -39.14
C TYR A 172 1.67 6.33 -39.29
N HIS A 173 1.26 7.57 -38.98
CA HIS A 173 -0.12 8.12 -39.06
C HIS A 173 -1.22 7.42 -38.24
N THR A 174 -1.10 6.11 -38.00
CA THR A 174 -2.05 5.24 -37.28
C THR A 174 -1.30 4.27 -36.36
N ASP A 175 -1.96 3.86 -35.28
CA ASP A 175 -1.38 2.93 -34.30
C ASP A 175 -1.18 1.53 -34.90
N GLU A 176 -2.06 1.11 -35.82
CA GLU A 176 -1.98 -0.17 -36.53
C GLU A 176 -0.77 -0.24 -37.47
N ALA A 177 -0.47 0.84 -38.20
CA ALA A 177 0.71 0.90 -39.06
C ALA A 177 2.02 0.86 -38.25
N ALA A 178 2.04 1.49 -37.07
CA ALA A 178 3.19 1.43 -36.16
C ALA A 178 3.40 0.02 -35.58
N MET A 179 2.32 -0.69 -35.22
CA MET A 179 2.43 -2.08 -34.76
C MET A 179 2.89 -3.03 -35.87
N HIS A 180 2.38 -2.88 -37.09
CA HIS A 180 2.80 -3.69 -38.23
C HIS A 180 4.27 -3.44 -38.59
N ALA A 181 4.74 -2.18 -38.52
CA ALA A 181 6.16 -1.84 -38.70
C ALA A 181 7.07 -2.44 -37.61
N LEU A 182 6.58 -2.52 -36.37
CA LEU A 182 7.29 -3.17 -35.25
C LEU A 182 7.43 -4.68 -35.48
N GLU A 183 6.35 -5.34 -35.91
CA GLU A 183 6.31 -6.77 -36.25
C GLU A 183 7.24 -7.11 -37.42
N ASN A 184 7.35 -6.21 -38.39
CA ASN A 184 8.28 -6.35 -39.52
C ASN A 184 9.74 -6.04 -39.15
N GLY A 185 10.03 -5.67 -37.91
CA GLY A 185 11.38 -5.43 -37.42
C GLY A 185 11.97 -4.08 -37.84
N GLU A 186 11.14 -3.09 -38.17
CA GLU A 186 11.65 -1.77 -38.54
C GLU A 186 12.35 -1.09 -37.36
N LEU A 187 13.58 -0.62 -37.60
CA LEU A 187 14.43 0.00 -36.59
C LEU A 187 13.81 1.27 -35.97
N LEU A 188 13.04 2.02 -36.75
CA LEU A 188 12.38 3.25 -36.30
C LEU A 188 11.20 2.93 -35.35
N ALA A 189 10.38 1.94 -35.70
CA ALA A 189 9.28 1.47 -34.85
C ALA A 189 9.80 0.92 -33.50
N TRP A 190 10.89 0.14 -33.53
CA TRP A 190 11.54 -0.35 -32.31
C TRP A 190 12.08 0.77 -31.42
N LYS A 191 12.62 1.85 -32.02
CA LYS A 191 13.05 3.03 -31.25
C LYS A 191 11.87 3.72 -30.56
N PHE A 192 10.76 3.95 -31.26
CA PHE A 192 9.56 4.55 -30.68
C PHE A 192 8.92 3.68 -29.59
N PHE A 193 8.93 2.35 -29.78
CA PHE A 193 8.49 1.42 -28.74
C PHE A 193 9.38 1.52 -27.48
N GLY A 194 10.70 1.55 -27.65
CA GLY A 194 11.63 1.76 -26.54
C GLY A 194 11.40 3.07 -25.78
N ILE A 195 11.15 4.18 -26.51
CA ILE A 195 10.79 5.48 -25.91
C ILE A 195 9.47 5.37 -25.12
N THR A 196 8.46 4.72 -25.69
CA THR A 196 7.16 4.51 -25.03
C THR A 196 7.33 3.73 -23.72
N VAL A 197 8.15 2.69 -23.71
CA VAL A 197 8.44 1.90 -22.50
C VAL A 197 9.16 2.76 -21.45
N LEU A 198 10.12 3.59 -21.85
CA LEU A 198 10.83 4.50 -20.95
C LEU A 198 9.90 5.55 -20.34
N GLU A 199 9.00 6.15 -21.13
CA GLU A 199 7.99 7.09 -20.63
C GLU A 199 7.01 6.42 -19.64
N GLN A 200 6.58 5.18 -19.91
CA GLN A 200 5.76 4.41 -18.96
C GLN A 200 6.50 4.11 -17.65
N LEU A 201 7.80 3.84 -17.75
CA LEU A 201 8.66 3.61 -16.58
C LEU A 201 8.83 4.91 -15.76
N GLU A 202 8.85 6.07 -16.41
CA GLU A 202 8.89 7.39 -15.76
C GLU A 202 7.62 7.65 -14.97
N ILE A 203 6.45 7.37 -15.56
CA ILE A 203 5.15 7.40 -14.88
C ILE A 203 5.16 6.44 -13.69
N GLY A 204 5.76 5.26 -13.86
CA GLY A 204 6.00 4.30 -12.80
C GLY A 204 6.77 4.90 -11.62
N PHE A 205 7.87 5.62 -11.87
CA PHE A 205 8.59 6.29 -10.78
C PHE A 205 7.82 7.47 -10.18
N LEU A 206 7.13 8.28 -10.98
CA LEU A 206 6.29 9.37 -10.49
C LEU A 206 5.21 8.88 -9.51
N SER A 207 4.76 7.62 -9.64
CA SER A 207 3.82 6.99 -8.70
C SER A 207 4.37 6.83 -7.26
N PHE A 208 5.68 6.96 -7.03
CA PHE A 208 6.26 6.97 -5.68
C PHE A 208 6.05 8.30 -4.93
N LEU A 209 5.74 9.41 -5.62
CA LEU A 209 5.56 10.73 -4.98
C LEU A 209 4.45 10.73 -3.90
N PRO A 210 3.25 10.17 -4.14
CA PRO A 210 2.22 10.03 -3.10
C PRO A 210 2.69 9.20 -1.90
N VAL A 211 3.50 8.16 -2.12
CA VAL A 211 4.03 7.29 -1.06
C VAL A 211 5.00 8.08 -0.16
N ILE A 212 5.89 8.86 -0.76
CA ILE A 212 6.80 9.76 -0.03
C ILE A 212 5.98 10.78 0.76
N GLY A 213 5.01 11.43 0.13
CA GLY A 213 4.16 12.44 0.78
C GLY A 213 3.38 11.90 1.97
N VAL A 214 2.70 10.75 1.83
CA VAL A 214 1.90 10.16 2.92
C VAL A 214 2.77 9.66 4.06
N SER A 215 3.92 9.04 3.76
CA SER A 215 4.86 8.58 4.78
C SER A 215 5.44 9.76 5.59
N ALA A 216 5.79 10.87 4.93
CA ALA A 216 6.21 12.09 5.61
C ALA A 216 5.10 12.69 6.48
N MET A 217 3.86 12.72 5.99
CA MET A 217 2.71 13.15 6.78
C MET A 217 2.51 12.25 8.01
N CYS A 218 2.66 10.94 7.87
CA CYS A 218 2.58 10.00 8.99
C CYS A 218 3.67 10.26 10.02
N ILE A 219 4.92 10.53 9.59
CA ILE A 219 6.03 10.88 10.50
C ILE A 219 5.67 12.13 11.32
N ILE A 220 5.15 13.17 10.66
CA ILE A 220 4.73 14.42 11.33
C ILE A 220 3.62 14.13 12.34
N MET A 221 2.57 13.39 11.93
CA MET A 221 1.44 13.07 12.79
C MET A 221 1.83 12.23 14.01
N VAL A 222 2.74 11.27 13.83
CA VAL A 222 3.29 10.48 14.94
C VAL A 222 4.14 11.34 15.87
N LYS A 223 4.97 12.26 15.35
CA LYS A 223 5.72 13.22 16.19
C LYS A 223 4.79 14.13 16.99
N ILE A 224 3.69 14.61 16.40
CA ILE A 224 2.67 15.39 17.12
C ILE A 224 2.04 14.55 18.23
N LYS A 225 1.71 13.28 17.96
CA LYS A 225 1.21 12.34 18.98
C LYS A 225 2.20 12.19 20.14
N ILE A 226 3.49 11.96 19.86
CA ILE A 226 4.54 11.83 20.88
C ILE A 226 4.60 13.08 21.75
N TYR A 227 4.69 14.26 21.13
CA TYR A 227 4.72 15.52 21.85
C TYR A 227 3.48 15.73 22.74
N TRP A 228 2.30 15.40 22.21
CA TRP A 228 1.06 15.50 22.98
C TRP A 228 1.04 14.53 24.17
N MET A 229 1.54 13.30 24.01
CA MET A 229 1.66 12.31 25.09
C MET A 229 2.61 12.79 26.19
N GLU A 230 3.79 13.27 25.82
CA GLU A 230 4.78 13.84 26.75
C GLU A 230 4.21 15.01 27.54
N LYS A 231 3.53 15.94 26.85
CA LYS A 231 2.91 17.12 27.47
C LYS A 231 1.83 16.75 28.48
N ASN A 232 1.02 15.72 28.19
CA ASN A 232 -0.09 15.31 29.02
C ASN A 232 0.26 14.18 30.01
N LYS A 233 1.53 13.74 30.05
CA LYS A 233 2.01 12.61 30.87
C LYS A 233 1.21 11.32 30.62
N VAL A 234 0.79 11.10 29.38
CA VAL A 234 0.12 9.88 28.94
C VAL A 234 1.15 8.96 28.32
N PHE A 235 1.10 7.67 28.68
CA PHE A 235 2.04 6.68 28.17
C PHE A 235 1.34 5.80 27.12
N GLU A 236 2.08 5.39 26.09
CA GLU A 236 1.56 4.37 25.19
C GLU A 236 1.36 3.06 25.94
N PRO A 237 0.33 2.26 25.58
CA PRO A 237 0.21 0.92 26.10
C PRO A 237 1.42 0.12 25.63
N GLU A 238 2.31 -0.19 26.59
CA GLU A 238 3.45 -1.06 26.33
C GLU A 238 2.95 -2.49 26.30
N LYS A 239 3.50 -3.25 25.35
CA LYS A 239 3.31 -4.69 25.30
C LYS A 239 3.82 -5.24 26.63
N GLY A 240 2.91 -5.65 27.52
CA GLY A 240 3.23 -6.44 28.69
C GLY A 240 3.77 -7.80 28.25
N ILE A 241 4.99 -7.80 27.69
CA ILE A 241 5.77 -9.00 27.48
C ILE A 241 6.35 -9.29 28.85
N GLY A 242 5.61 -10.04 29.65
CA GLY A 242 6.25 -10.93 30.60
C GLY A 242 7.22 -11.80 29.81
N LEU A 243 8.47 -11.82 30.26
CA LEU A 243 9.63 -12.55 29.76
C LEU A 243 9.45 -14.09 29.64
N ASN A 244 8.23 -14.62 29.53
CA ASN A 244 7.95 -16.07 29.62
C ASN A 244 7.27 -16.71 28.41
N ASP A 245 6.86 -15.97 27.37
CA ASP A 245 6.15 -16.58 26.23
C ASP A 245 7.07 -16.95 25.04
N GLU A 246 8.39 -16.98 25.25
CA GLU A 246 9.36 -17.58 24.29
C GLU A 246 9.57 -19.10 24.48
N LYS A 247 8.73 -19.77 25.28
CA LYS A 247 8.70 -21.23 25.35
C LYS A 247 7.28 -21.78 25.35
N LEU A 248 6.75 -22.04 24.15
CA LEU A 248 5.95 -23.23 23.81
C LEU A 248 5.60 -23.25 22.31
#